data_AF-A0A7U6QLV1-F1
#
_entry.id   AF-A0A7U6QLV1-F1
#
_cell.length_a   1.000
_cell.length_b   1.000
_cell.length_c   1.000
_cell.angle_alpha   90.00
_cell.angle_beta   90.00
_cell.angle_gamma   90.00
#
_symmetry.space_group_name_H-M   'P 1'
#
loop_
_entity.id
_entity.type
_entity.pdbx_description
1 polymer ?
#
loop_
_entity_poly.entity_id
_entity_poly.type
_entity_poly.pdbx_seq_one_letter_code
_entity_poly.pdbx_strand_id
1 'polypeptide(L)'
;MRKIKTFVALTMVTAAVALTGCSSEKAASYTDGTYTGTSDKGQHAGLKVEVTVKDSKIAEVKVTENQETEGIGSKAIDELPSKIVEKQSTDVDAVSGATKTSDAIKEAVDNALAEAK
;
A
#
# COMPACT_ATOMS: atom_id res chain seq x y z
N MET A 1 -49.10 -55.11 2.03
CA MET A 1 -49.10 -54.08 3.09
C MET A 1 -48.75 -52.74 2.44
N ARG A 2 -49.69 -51.79 2.57
CA ARG A 2 -49.65 -50.32 2.34
C ARG A 2 -48.36 -49.75 1.73
N LYS A 3 -48.34 -49.34 0.45
CA LYS A 3 -48.72 -48.01 -0.10
C LYS A 3 -48.13 -46.86 0.72
N ILE A 4 -47.30 -46.00 0.09
CA ILE A 4 -47.47 -44.54 0.02
C ILE A 4 -46.44 -43.96 -0.99
N LYS A 5 -46.98 -43.41 -2.07
CA LYS A 5 -46.35 -42.47 -2.99
C LYS A 5 -46.78 -41.08 -2.54
N THR A 6 -45.83 -40.19 -2.23
CA THR A 6 -46.05 -38.75 -2.00
C THR A 6 -44.72 -38.08 -2.38
N PHE A 7 -44.51 -37.46 -3.54
CA PHE A 7 -45.09 -36.21 -4.05
C PHE A 7 -45.16 -35.10 -2.99
N VAL A 8 -43.99 -34.50 -2.71
CA VAL A 8 -43.91 -33.14 -2.15
C VAL A 8 -42.98 -32.34 -3.05
N ALA A 9 -43.60 -31.62 -3.98
CA ALA A 9 -43.01 -30.40 -4.53
C ALA A 9 -43.21 -29.31 -3.48
N LEU A 10 -42.11 -28.70 -3.00
CA LEU A 10 -42.17 -27.51 -2.15
C LEU A 10 -40.90 -26.67 -2.35
N THR A 11 -41.03 -25.72 -3.27
CA THR A 11 -40.51 -24.34 -3.22
C THR A 11 -39.08 -24.09 -2.74
N MET A 12 -38.23 -23.69 -3.71
CA MET A 12 -37.46 -22.43 -3.71
C MET A 12 -37.08 -21.86 -2.33
N VAL A 13 -35.85 -22.11 -1.89
CA VAL A 13 -35.08 -21.12 -1.13
C VAL A 13 -33.66 -21.11 -1.69
N THR A 14 -33.43 -20.15 -2.56
CA THR A 14 -32.11 -19.64 -2.94
C THR A 14 -31.47 -18.97 -1.72
N ALA A 15 -30.31 -19.44 -1.30
CA ALA A 15 -29.40 -18.68 -0.45
C ALA A 15 -27.96 -18.93 -0.91
N ALA A 16 -27.62 -18.32 -2.05
CA ALA A 16 -26.24 -18.13 -2.44
C ALA A 16 -25.65 -17.06 -1.51
N VAL A 17 -24.88 -17.47 -0.50
CA VAL A 17 -24.02 -16.54 0.25
C VAL A 17 -22.68 -16.49 -0.46
N ALA A 18 -22.63 -15.74 -1.55
CA ALA A 18 -21.39 -15.28 -2.14
C ALA A 18 -20.89 -14.09 -1.32
N LEU A 19 -20.13 -14.36 -0.26
CA LEU A 19 -19.30 -13.35 0.41
C LEU A 19 -17.95 -13.26 -0.32
N THR A 20 -17.98 -12.99 -1.63
CA THR A 20 -16.84 -12.38 -2.32
C THR A 20 -16.97 -10.88 -2.17
N GLY A 21 -16.62 -10.40 -0.99
CA GLY A 21 -16.25 -8.99 -0.81
C GLY A 21 -14.93 -8.77 -1.55
N CYS A 22 -15.00 -8.47 -2.84
CA CYS A 22 -13.95 -7.68 -3.45
C CYS A 22 -14.00 -6.33 -2.75
N SER A 23 -13.17 -6.15 -1.72
CA SER A 23 -12.63 -4.85 -1.41
C SER A 23 -11.97 -4.37 -2.70
N SER A 24 -12.73 -3.64 -3.52
CA SER A 24 -12.12 -2.78 -4.52
C SER A 24 -11.42 -1.70 -3.72
N GLU A 25 -10.23 -2.02 -3.21
CA GLU A 25 -9.21 -1.01 -3.01
C GLU A 25 -9.24 -0.18 -4.28
N LYS A 26 -9.46 1.11 -4.11
CA LYS A 26 -9.37 2.07 -5.18
C LYS A 26 -7.91 2.07 -5.60
N ALA A 27 -7.51 1.08 -6.39
CA ALA A 27 -6.18 0.97 -6.94
C ALA A 27 -5.99 2.25 -7.73
N ALA A 28 -5.18 3.16 -7.16
CA ALA A 28 -4.68 4.29 -7.93
C ALA A 28 -3.96 3.65 -9.12
N SER A 29 -4.53 3.81 -10.30
CA SER A 29 -3.92 3.29 -11.53
C SER A 29 -2.74 4.20 -11.83
N TYR A 30 -1.57 3.81 -11.35
CA TYR A 30 -0.34 4.54 -11.65
C TYR A 30 0.10 4.26 -13.08
N THR A 31 0.62 5.28 -13.74
CA THR A 31 1.35 5.17 -15.00
C THR A 31 2.72 4.57 -14.71
N ASP A 32 3.15 3.61 -15.54
CA ASP A 32 4.45 3.00 -15.42
C ASP A 32 5.57 4.03 -15.67
N GLY A 33 6.61 3.97 -14.86
CA GLY A 33 7.72 4.93 -14.92
C GLY A 33 8.51 4.99 -13.62
N THR A 34 9.51 5.85 -13.59
CA THR A 34 10.27 6.17 -12.39
C THR A 34 10.03 7.63 -12.03
N TYR A 35 9.59 7.86 -10.80
CA TYR A 35 9.17 9.15 -10.29
C TYR A 35 10.02 9.53 -9.09
N THR A 36 10.32 10.81 -8.96
CA THR A 36 11.10 11.33 -7.82
C THR A 36 10.19 12.17 -6.94
N GLY A 37 10.30 11.99 -5.64
CA GLY A 37 9.58 12.81 -4.67
C GLY A 37 10.48 13.25 -3.54
N THR A 38 10.16 14.40 -2.96
CA THR A 38 10.92 15.00 -1.86
C THR A 38 10.03 15.30 -0.66
N SER A 39 10.62 15.35 0.53
CA SER A 39 9.97 15.82 1.75
C SER A 39 10.95 16.56 2.66
N ASP A 40 10.46 17.60 3.32
CA ASP A 40 11.15 18.35 4.35
C ASP A 40 10.65 18.04 5.77
N LYS A 41 9.78 17.03 5.93
CA LYS A 41 9.23 16.61 7.24
C LYS A 41 10.18 15.76 8.07
N GLY A 42 11.36 15.46 7.55
CA GLY A 42 12.38 14.67 8.22
C GLY A 42 12.90 15.36 9.49
N GLN A 43 13.83 14.71 10.17
CA GLN A 43 14.63 15.41 11.17
C GLN A 43 15.43 16.55 10.52
N HIS A 44 15.81 16.38 9.25
CA HIS A 44 16.38 17.42 8.40
C HIS A 44 15.63 17.51 7.06
N ALA A 45 15.75 18.66 6.40
CA ALA A 45 15.13 18.92 5.11
C ALA A 45 15.84 18.18 3.96
N GLY A 46 15.13 17.97 2.85
CA GLY A 46 15.68 17.42 1.61
C GLY A 46 15.78 15.90 1.56
N LEU A 47 14.86 15.16 2.19
CA LEU A 47 14.75 13.72 1.94
C LEU A 47 14.20 13.51 0.53
N LYS A 48 14.85 12.66 -0.27
CA LYS A 48 14.47 12.32 -1.64
C LYS A 48 14.27 10.82 -1.80
N VAL A 49 13.21 10.46 -2.48
CA VAL A 49 12.93 9.07 -2.90
C VAL A 49 12.78 8.97 -4.40
N GLU A 50 13.15 7.82 -4.93
CA GLU A 50 12.85 7.36 -6.27
C GLU A 50 11.85 6.19 -6.14
N VAL A 51 10.76 6.26 -6.92
CA VAL A 51 9.69 5.27 -6.91
C VAL A 51 9.52 4.75 -8.33
N THR A 52 9.69 3.44 -8.52
CA THR A 52 9.43 2.79 -9.80
C THR A 52 8.05 2.17 -9.77
N VAL A 53 7.24 2.50 -10.76
CA VAL A 53 5.94 1.91 -11.03
C VAL A 53 6.05 0.98 -12.24
N LYS A 54 5.50 -0.23 -12.10
CA LYS A 54 5.39 -1.22 -13.19
C LYS A 54 4.07 -1.96 -13.09
N ASP A 55 3.42 -2.19 -14.23
CA ASP A 55 2.10 -2.83 -14.30
C ASP A 55 1.08 -2.14 -13.38
N SER A 56 1.13 -0.81 -13.33
CA SER A 56 0.34 0.07 -12.44
C SER A 56 0.50 -0.20 -10.94
N LYS A 57 1.62 -0.80 -10.53
CA LYS A 57 1.96 -1.13 -9.14
C LYS A 57 3.28 -0.51 -8.72
N ILE A 58 3.42 -0.24 -7.43
CA ILE A 58 4.69 0.21 -6.83
C ILE A 58 5.66 -0.98 -6.89
N ALA A 59 6.65 -0.93 -7.77
CA ALA A 59 7.62 -2.00 -7.97
C ALA A 59 8.85 -1.84 -7.07
N GLU A 60 9.29 -0.60 -6.87
CA GLU A 60 10.45 -0.28 -6.04
C GLU A 60 10.28 1.10 -5.40
N VAL A 61 10.79 1.25 -4.19
CA VAL A 61 10.97 2.53 -3.52
C VAL A 61 12.41 2.58 -3.02
N LYS A 62 13.11 3.68 -3.27
CA LYS A 62 14.50 3.88 -2.85
C LYS A 62 14.69 5.28 -2.29
N VAL A 63 15.26 5.38 -1.10
CA VAL A 63 15.73 6.67 -0.57
C VAL A 63 17.06 7.00 -1.24
N THR A 64 17.10 8.07 -2.03
CA THR A 64 18.29 8.46 -2.82
C THR A 64 19.11 9.55 -2.15
N GLU A 65 18.46 10.42 -1.37
CA GLU A 65 19.13 11.45 -0.57
C GLU A 65 18.42 11.59 0.78
N ASN A 66 19.18 11.72 1.86
CA ASN A 66 18.66 12.03 3.19
C ASN A 66 19.78 12.65 4.04
N GLN A 67 19.39 13.39 5.08
CA GLN A 67 20.31 13.96 6.06
C GLN A 67 19.93 13.51 7.48
N GLU A 68 19.29 12.35 7.63
CA GLU A 68 18.77 11.91 8.92
C GLU A 68 19.90 11.48 9.86
N THR A 69 19.66 11.56 11.17
CA THR A 69 20.67 11.17 12.16
C THR A 69 20.89 9.66 12.11
N GLU A 70 22.14 9.25 11.86
CA GLU A 70 22.55 7.84 11.88
C GLU A 70 22.16 7.17 13.20
N GLY A 71 21.64 5.94 13.11
CA GLY A 71 21.18 5.17 14.26
C GLY A 71 19.82 5.61 14.84
N ILE A 72 19.28 6.76 14.41
CA ILE A 72 17.91 7.18 14.74
C ILE A 72 16.99 6.93 13.54
N GLY A 73 17.22 7.64 12.42
CA GLY A 73 16.40 7.55 11.21
C GLY A 73 16.72 6.34 10.32
N SER A 74 17.89 5.73 10.50
CA SER A 74 18.39 4.64 9.64
C SER A 74 17.40 3.49 9.52
N LYS A 75 16.80 3.07 10.64
CA LYS A 75 15.83 1.97 10.64
C LYS A 75 14.59 2.27 9.78
N ALA A 76 14.12 3.52 9.75
CA ALA A 76 13.02 3.90 8.87
C ALA A 76 13.45 3.90 7.40
N ILE A 77 14.65 4.39 7.10
CA ILE A 77 15.21 4.37 5.74
C ILE A 77 15.35 2.93 5.20
N ASP A 78 15.76 2.00 6.06
CA ASP A 78 15.98 0.60 5.67
C ASP A 78 14.68 -0.20 5.54
N GLU A 79 13.69 0.04 6.40
CA GLU A 79 12.49 -0.82 6.50
C GLU A 79 11.25 -0.28 5.78
N LEU A 80 11.05 1.04 5.71
CA LEU A 80 9.80 1.60 5.16
C LEU A 80 9.65 1.39 3.66
N PRO A 81 10.69 1.56 2.82
CA PRO A 81 10.55 1.36 1.38
C PRO A 81 9.99 -0.02 1.02
N SER A 82 10.49 -1.09 1.64
CA SER A 82 9.98 -2.45 1.38
C SER A 82 8.54 -2.64 1.87
N LYS A 83 8.18 -2.10 3.05
CA LYS A 83 6.81 -2.17 3.57
C LYS A 83 5.80 -1.45 2.68
N ILE A 84 6.20 -0.33 2.09
CA ILE A 84 5.36 0.42 1.13
C ILE A 84 5.14 -0.40 -0.14
N VAL A 85 6.19 -1.03 -0.67
CA VAL A 85 6.08 -1.93 -1.83
C VAL A 85 5.18 -3.13 -1.49
N GLU A 86 5.34 -3.76 -0.33
CA GLU A 86 4.52 -4.90 0.09
C GLU A 86 3.04 -4.52 0.28
N LYS A 87 2.78 -3.35 0.90
CA LYS A 87 1.41 -2.88 1.15
C LYS A 87 0.77 -2.20 -0.07
N GLN A 88 1.57 -1.85 -1.09
CA GLN A 88 1.14 -1.01 -2.22
C GLN A 88 0.51 0.33 -1.77
N SER A 89 0.99 0.87 -0.64
CA SER A 89 0.45 2.07 -0.02
C SER A 89 1.45 2.70 0.93
N THR A 90 1.42 4.03 1.03
CA THR A 90 2.15 4.83 2.01
C THR A 90 1.52 4.81 3.40
N ASP A 91 0.32 4.24 3.54
CA ASP A 91 -0.36 4.01 4.82
C ASP A 91 0.32 2.85 5.58
N VAL A 92 1.57 3.00 5.99
CA VAL A 92 2.31 2.01 6.77
C VAL A 92 2.69 2.60 8.13
N ASP A 93 2.79 1.72 9.13
CA ASP A 93 3.16 2.14 10.48
C ASP A 93 4.55 2.79 10.48
N ALA A 94 4.67 3.89 11.23
CA ALA A 94 5.96 4.53 11.45
C ALA A 94 6.88 3.63 12.29
N VAL A 95 8.19 3.75 12.07
CA VAL A 95 9.17 3.06 12.92
C VAL A 95 9.29 3.79 14.25
N SER A 96 9.15 3.04 15.35
CA SER A 96 9.36 3.57 16.70
C SER A 96 10.76 4.20 16.83
N GLY A 97 10.80 5.43 17.36
CA GLY A 97 12.03 6.23 17.48
C GLY A 97 12.43 7.01 16.22
N ALA A 98 11.76 6.78 15.09
CA ALA A 98 12.05 7.43 13.81
C ALA A 98 10.78 7.99 13.13
N THR A 99 9.86 8.56 13.92
CA THR A 99 8.56 9.05 13.43
C THR A 99 8.72 10.10 12.33
N LYS A 100 9.55 11.13 12.54
CA LYS A 100 9.77 12.19 11.53
C LYS A 100 10.34 11.63 10.23
N THR A 101 11.35 10.76 10.32
CA THR A 101 11.92 10.09 9.16
C THR A 101 10.88 9.24 8.44
N SER A 102 10.05 8.51 9.18
CA SER A 102 8.97 7.69 8.61
C SER A 102 7.94 8.55 7.88
N ASP A 103 7.54 9.67 8.47
CA ASP A 103 6.59 10.62 7.87
C ASP A 103 7.17 11.29 6.62
N ALA A 104 8.45 11.61 6.63
CA ALA A 104 9.15 12.16 5.47
C ALA A 104 9.24 11.17 4.30
N ILE A 105 9.55 9.90 4.58
CA ILE A 105 9.57 8.85 3.54
C ILE A 105 8.17 8.67 2.94
N LYS A 106 7.13 8.56 3.79
CA LYS A 106 5.74 8.42 3.32
C LYS A 106 5.31 9.60 2.44
N GLU A 107 5.58 10.83 2.88
CA GLU A 107 5.26 12.02 2.09
C GLU A 107 6.05 12.09 0.78
N ALA A 108 7.35 11.80 0.81
CA ALA A 108 8.17 11.84 -0.39
C ALA A 108 7.66 10.81 -1.42
N VAL A 109 7.23 9.63 -0.96
CA VAL A 109 6.61 8.62 -1.85
C VAL A 109 5.25 9.09 -2.35
N ASP A 110 4.40 9.68 -1.51
CA ASP A 110 3.11 10.24 -1.94
C ASP A 110 3.30 11.30 -3.03
N ASN A 111 4.32 12.15 -2.88
CA ASN A 111 4.68 13.18 -3.86
C ASN A 111 5.14 12.55 -5.17
N ALA A 112 6.00 11.53 -5.14
CA ALA A 112 6.41 10.80 -6.34
C ALA A 112 5.22 10.13 -7.05
N LEU A 113 4.35 9.47 -6.29
CA LEU A 113 3.16 8.79 -6.82
C LEU A 113 2.07 9.75 -7.31
N ALA A 114 2.09 11.02 -6.88
CA ALA A 114 1.20 12.04 -7.42
C ALA A 114 1.54 12.38 -8.88
N GLU A 115 2.81 12.28 -9.28
CA GLU A 115 3.27 12.46 -10.67
C GLU A 115 2.94 11.27 -11.56
N ALA A 116 2.64 10.11 -10.96
CA ALA A 116 2.27 8.88 -11.67
C ALA A 116 0.77 8.75 -11.98
N LYS A 117 -0.06 9.73 -11.60
CA LYS A 117 -1.53 9.69 -11.75
C LYS A 117 -2.04 10.31 -13.06
#